data_AF-A0A0D0D5D4-F1
#
_entry.id   AF-A0A0D0D5D4-F1
#
_cell.length_a   1.000
_cell.length_b   1.000
_cell.length_c   1.000
_cell.angle_alpha   90.00
_cell.angle_beta   90.00
_cell.angle_gamma   90.00
#
_symmetry.space_group_name_H-M   'P 1'
#
loop_
_entity.id
_entity.type
_entity.pdbx_description
1 polymer ?
#
loop_
_entity_poly.entity_id
_entity_poly.type
_entity_poly.pdbx_seq_one_letter_code
_entity_poly.pdbx_strand_id
1 'polypeptide(L)'
;MTGYNITRSAEELSDRYESDPPSFSIHLYPEYWTLNNGPKFLYNNPVASLLDDVRAHRIPVDYLELFDSARVPFYDGCMLVELLDYRPKRAKDPPLEKPEKSRVILHPSGETLWADMCLMNQRAGFKFTDPQVLELEAQILPTIH
;
A
#
# COMPACT_ATOMS: atom_id res chain seq x y z
N MET A 1 -5.25 19.64 16.75
CA MET A 1 -6.33 18.66 16.99
C MET A 1 -7.01 18.35 15.65
N THR A 2 -6.43 17.46 14.83
CA THR A 2 -7.10 17.04 13.57
C THR A 2 -6.87 15.56 13.23
N GLY A 3 -6.27 14.77 14.12
CA GLY A 3 -5.92 13.37 13.83
C GLY A 3 -7.02 12.31 14.04
N TYR A 4 -8.28 12.67 14.27
CA TYR A 4 -9.27 11.72 14.84
C TYR A 4 -10.34 11.14 13.91
N ASN A 5 -10.31 11.40 12.59
CA ASN A 5 -11.36 10.91 11.68
C ASN A 5 -10.90 9.97 10.55
N ILE A 6 -9.59 9.74 10.36
CA ILE A 6 -9.10 8.94 9.23
C ILE A 6 -9.38 7.44 9.39
N THR A 7 -9.22 6.89 10.60
CA THR A 7 -9.44 5.46 10.89
C THR A 7 -10.91 5.05 10.79
N ARG A 8 -11.83 5.94 11.14
CA ARG A 8 -13.27 5.64 11.07
C ARG A 8 -13.79 5.65 9.63
N SER A 9 -13.23 6.50 8.77
CA SER A 9 -13.54 6.51 7.35
C SER A 9 -13.01 5.26 6.65
N ALA A 10 -11.83 4.76 7.00
CA ALA A 10 -11.24 3.56 6.38
C ALA A 10 -12.14 2.32 6.39
N GLU A 11 -12.72 1.99 7.54
CA GLU A 11 -13.63 0.86 7.66
C GLU A 11 -14.92 1.09 6.86
N GLU A 12 -15.46 2.32 6.88
CA GLU A 12 -16.63 2.69 6.06
C GLU A 12 -16.33 2.71 4.55
N LEU A 13 -15.09 3.02 4.17
CA LEU A 13 -14.61 2.94 2.79
C LEU A 13 -14.41 1.49 2.35
N SER A 14 -14.09 0.58 3.27
CA SER A 14 -13.98 -0.86 2.98
C SER A 14 -15.32 -1.44 2.57
N ASP A 15 -16.38 -1.04 3.29
CA ASP A 15 -17.76 -1.42 2.97
C ASP A 15 -18.24 -0.72 1.68
N ARG A 16 -18.00 0.60 1.55
CA ARG A 16 -18.39 1.36 0.36
C ARG A 16 -17.71 0.93 -0.93
N TYR A 17 -16.42 0.58 -0.87
CA TYR A 17 -15.62 0.17 -2.02
C TYR A 17 -15.48 -1.36 -2.11
N GLU A 18 -16.33 -2.13 -1.42
CA GLU A 18 -16.39 -3.59 -1.61
C GLU A 18 -16.79 -3.96 -3.04
N SER A 19 -17.52 -3.09 -3.76
CA SER A 19 -17.86 -3.31 -5.18
C SER A 19 -16.83 -2.77 -6.17
N ASP A 20 -15.86 -1.98 -5.72
CA ASP A 20 -14.86 -1.34 -6.58
C ASP A 20 -13.66 -2.26 -6.86
N PRO A 21 -12.97 -2.09 -8.00
CA PRO A 21 -11.81 -2.91 -8.34
C PRO A 21 -10.62 -2.59 -7.42
N PRO A 22 -9.88 -3.61 -6.94
CA PRO A 22 -8.70 -3.36 -6.10
C PRO A 22 -7.62 -2.62 -6.89
N SER A 23 -6.87 -1.78 -6.18
CA SER A 23 -5.67 -1.11 -6.70
C SER A 23 -4.63 -2.12 -7.15
N PHE A 24 -4.39 -3.15 -6.33
CA PHE A 24 -3.55 -4.29 -6.67
C PHE A 24 -3.94 -5.53 -5.86
N SER A 25 -3.56 -6.69 -6.38
CA SER A 25 -3.85 -7.99 -5.73
C SER A 25 -2.56 -8.72 -5.35
N ILE A 26 -2.42 -9.12 -4.10
CA ILE A 26 -1.29 -9.93 -3.61
C ILE A 26 -1.75 -11.39 -3.52
N HIS A 27 -1.03 -12.29 -4.17
CA HIS A 27 -1.29 -13.73 -4.10
C HIS A 27 -0.22 -14.39 -3.23
N LEU A 28 -0.62 -14.98 -2.11
CA LEU A 28 0.28 -15.65 -1.17
C LEU A 28 0.25 -17.15 -1.43
N TYR A 29 1.36 -17.74 -1.86
CA TYR A 29 1.55 -19.18 -2.01
C TYR A 29 2.45 -19.71 -0.89
N PRO A 30 2.47 -21.02 -0.61
CA PRO A 30 3.32 -21.56 0.45
C PRO A 30 4.83 -21.30 0.26
N GLU A 31 5.32 -21.26 -0.99
CA GLU A 31 6.75 -21.08 -1.29
C GLU A 31 7.12 -19.65 -1.74
N TYR A 32 6.17 -18.93 -2.33
CA TYR A 32 6.39 -17.62 -2.92
C TYR A 32 5.11 -16.79 -2.84
N TRP A 33 5.17 -15.54 -3.24
CA TRP A 33 4.01 -14.69 -3.40
C TRP A 33 4.12 -13.90 -4.70
N THR A 34 3.01 -13.40 -5.23
CA THR A 34 3.00 -12.61 -6.46
C THR A 34 2.18 -11.34 -6.27
N LEU A 35 2.53 -10.30 -7.01
CA LEU A 35 1.82 -9.02 -7.03
C LEU A 35 1.17 -8.83 -8.39
N ASN A 36 -0.14 -8.63 -8.45
CA ASN A 36 -0.92 -8.34 -9.66
C ASN A 36 -0.65 -9.31 -10.84
N ASN A 37 -0.51 -10.63 -10.56
CA ASN A 37 -0.08 -11.64 -11.53
C ASN A 37 1.31 -11.40 -12.18
N GLY A 38 2.15 -10.60 -11.54
CA GLY A 38 3.52 -10.34 -11.92
C GLY A 38 4.50 -11.46 -11.52
N PRO A 39 5.79 -11.12 -11.36
CA PRO A 39 6.82 -12.10 -11.05
C PRO A 39 6.62 -12.76 -9.68
N LYS A 40 7.22 -13.94 -9.52
CA LYS A 40 7.22 -14.69 -8.25
C LYS A 40 8.27 -14.11 -7.31
N PHE A 41 7.83 -13.61 -6.17
CA PHE A 41 8.66 -13.09 -5.11
C PHE A 41 8.78 -14.12 -3.98
N LEU A 42 9.99 -14.32 -3.48
CA LEU A 42 10.20 -15.16 -2.30
C LEU A 42 9.94 -14.34 -1.03
N TYR A 43 9.54 -15.02 0.05
CA TYR A 43 9.36 -14.38 1.36
C TYR A 43 10.65 -13.83 1.97
N ASN A 44 11.82 -14.30 1.51
CA ASN A 44 13.13 -13.81 1.94
C ASN A 44 13.64 -12.61 1.10
N ASN A 45 12.87 -12.18 0.09
CA ASN A 45 13.24 -11.06 -0.76
C ASN A 45 12.95 -9.73 -0.02
N PRO A 46 13.74 -8.66 -0.20
CA PRO A 46 13.40 -7.33 0.33
C PRO A 46 11.98 -6.87 -0.02
N VAL A 47 11.40 -7.32 -1.13
CA VAL A 47 10.01 -7.02 -1.49
C VAL A 47 9.00 -7.56 -0.47
N ALA A 48 9.38 -8.50 0.40
CA ALA A 48 8.53 -8.94 1.50
C ALA A 48 8.26 -7.83 2.53
N SER A 49 9.02 -6.73 2.55
CA SER A 49 8.68 -5.53 3.34
C SER A 49 7.31 -4.98 2.98
N LEU A 50 6.92 -5.08 1.69
CA LEU A 50 5.58 -4.74 1.20
C LEU A 50 4.48 -5.43 2.01
N LEU A 51 4.68 -6.72 2.35
CA LEU A 51 3.70 -7.48 3.12
C LEU A 51 3.56 -6.97 4.54
N ASP A 52 4.64 -6.44 5.12
CA ASP A 52 4.64 -5.84 6.46
C ASP A 52 3.88 -4.50 6.44
N ASP A 53 4.15 -3.65 5.45
CA ASP A 53 3.40 -2.41 5.24
C ASP A 53 1.90 -2.67 5.00
N VAL A 54 1.57 -3.68 4.19
CA VAL A 54 0.17 -4.08 3.97
C VAL A 54 -0.49 -4.56 5.27
N ARG A 55 0.22 -5.33 6.10
CA ARG A 55 -0.26 -5.76 7.42
C ARG A 55 -0.43 -4.58 8.39
N ALA A 56 0.44 -3.57 8.27
CA ALA A 56 0.36 -2.34 9.02
C ALA A 56 -0.71 -1.37 8.51
N HIS A 57 -1.47 -1.74 7.46
CA HIS A 57 -2.44 -0.87 6.78
C HIS A 57 -1.81 0.45 6.30
N ARG A 58 -0.54 0.40 5.89
CA ARG A 58 0.25 1.54 5.45
C ARG A 58 0.61 1.40 3.98
N ILE A 59 0.56 2.50 3.24
CA ILE A 59 1.02 2.51 1.84
C ILE A 59 2.56 2.48 1.82
N PRO A 60 3.17 1.46 1.20
CA PRO A 60 4.61 1.33 1.16
C PRO A 60 5.22 2.32 0.17
N VAL A 61 5.98 3.28 0.71
CA VAL A 61 6.54 4.41 -0.03
C VAL A 61 7.57 4.00 -1.07
N ASP A 62 8.36 2.96 -0.78
CA ASP A 62 9.40 2.41 -1.66
C ASP A 62 8.82 1.93 -3.01
N TYR A 63 7.57 1.44 -2.99
CA TYR A 63 6.91 0.89 -4.17
C TYR A 63 5.88 1.86 -4.77
N LEU A 64 5.76 3.08 -4.23
CA LEU A 64 4.78 4.07 -4.68
C LEU A 64 5.00 4.48 -6.14
N GLU A 65 6.26 4.61 -6.57
CA GLU A 65 6.61 4.91 -7.96
C GLU A 65 6.15 3.81 -8.93
N LEU A 66 6.24 2.54 -8.50
CA LEU A 66 5.77 1.40 -9.29
C LEU A 66 4.25 1.40 -9.42
N PHE A 67 3.55 1.75 -8.33
CA PHE A 67 2.09 1.89 -8.35
C PHE A 67 1.63 3.04 -9.24
N ASP A 68 2.31 4.19 -9.19
CA ASP A 68 2.04 5.32 -10.08
C ASP A 68 2.31 4.95 -11.55
N SER A 69 3.45 4.30 -11.82
CA SER A 69 3.82 3.83 -13.17
C SER A 69 2.82 2.82 -13.72
N ALA A 70 2.29 1.94 -12.85
CA ALA A 70 1.25 0.99 -13.18
C ALA A 70 -0.16 1.62 -13.32
N ARG A 71 -0.30 2.91 -12.98
CA ARG A 71 -1.58 3.66 -12.98
C ARG A 71 -2.69 2.94 -12.21
N VAL A 72 -2.35 2.42 -11.02
CA VAL A 72 -3.35 1.79 -10.16
C VAL A 72 -4.36 2.83 -9.66
N PRO A 73 -5.64 2.47 -9.49
CA PRO A 73 -6.64 3.40 -8.94
C PRO A 73 -6.35 3.66 -7.45
N PHE A 74 -6.42 4.93 -7.04
CA PHE A 74 -6.37 5.35 -5.65
C PHE A 74 -7.77 5.84 -5.25
N TYR A 75 -8.28 5.39 -4.10
CA TYR A 75 -9.61 5.71 -3.60
C TYR A 75 -9.48 6.64 -2.41
N ASP A 76 -9.78 7.93 -2.59
CA ASP A 76 -9.69 8.95 -1.54
C ASP A 76 -8.28 9.03 -0.87
N GLY A 77 -7.23 8.81 -1.67
CA GLY A 77 -5.85 8.72 -1.18
C GLY A 77 -5.49 7.40 -0.49
N CYS A 78 -6.44 6.48 -0.32
CA CYS A 78 -6.22 5.13 0.16
C CYS A 78 -6.04 4.16 -1.02
N MET A 79 -5.36 3.03 -0.77
CA MET A 79 -5.24 1.94 -1.75
C MET A 79 -6.05 0.74 -1.29
N LEU A 80 -6.77 0.14 -2.22
CA LEU A 80 -7.55 -1.07 -1.97
C LEU A 80 -6.71 -2.28 -2.39
N VAL A 81 -6.38 -3.16 -1.46
CA VAL A 81 -5.52 -4.32 -1.70
C VAL A 81 -6.30 -5.60 -1.54
N GLU A 82 -6.24 -6.46 -2.55
CA GLU A 82 -6.86 -7.79 -2.48
C GLU A 82 -5.80 -8.85 -2.18
N LEU A 83 -5.83 -9.41 -0.97
CA LEU A 83 -5.01 -10.52 -0.54
C LEU A 83 -5.69 -11.84 -0.92
N LEU A 84 -4.99 -12.68 -1.67
CA LEU A 84 -5.43 -14.00 -2.10
C LEU A 84 -4.51 -15.04 -1.49
N ASP A 85 -4.97 -15.70 -0.42
CA ASP A 85 -4.19 -16.72 0.26
C ASP A 85 -4.44 -18.11 -0.33
N TYR A 86 -3.43 -18.67 -0.99
CA TYR A 86 -3.42 -20.02 -1.56
C TYR A 86 -2.76 -21.05 -0.62
N ARG A 87 -2.33 -20.62 0.57
CA ARG A 87 -1.65 -21.52 1.50
C ARG A 87 -2.66 -22.53 2.04
N PRO A 88 -2.33 -23.83 2.03
CA PRO A 88 -3.27 -24.83 2.49
C PRO A 88 -3.46 -24.69 4.00
N LYS A 89 -4.72 -24.76 4.48
CA LYS A 89 -5.05 -24.71 5.91
C LYS A 89 -4.43 -25.88 6.71
N ARG A 90 -3.93 -26.91 5.99
CA ARG A 90 -3.21 -28.06 6.52
C ARG A 90 -2.03 -28.36 5.61
N ALA A 91 -0.85 -28.59 6.18
CA ALA A 91 0.40 -28.80 5.44
C ALA A 91 0.43 -30.01 4.48
N LYS A 92 -0.61 -30.86 4.48
CA LYS A 92 -0.72 -32.06 3.62
C LYS A 92 -1.74 -31.92 2.49
N ASP A 93 -2.51 -30.85 2.46
CA ASP A 93 -3.50 -30.62 1.41
C ASP A 93 -2.85 -29.93 0.20
N PRO A 94 -3.32 -30.21 -1.03
CA PRO A 94 -2.88 -29.47 -2.20
C PRO A 94 -3.18 -27.98 -2.05
N PRO A 95 -2.43 -27.09 -2.75
CA PRO A 95 -2.72 -25.66 -2.72
C PRO A 95 -4.18 -25.43 -3.09
N LEU A 96 -4.85 -24.53 -2.35
CA LEU A 96 -6.27 -24.27 -2.51
C LEU A 96 -6.55 -23.84 -3.95
N GLU A 97 -7.42 -24.55 -4.67
CA GLU A 97 -7.90 -24.13 -6.00
C GLU A 97 -8.63 -22.78 -5.93
N LYS A 98 -9.20 -22.46 -4.76
CA LYS A 98 -9.85 -21.19 -4.46
C LYS A 98 -9.12 -20.50 -3.31
N PRO A 99 -8.41 -19.39 -3.57
CA PRO A 99 -7.73 -18.65 -2.52
C PRO A 99 -8.73 -18.04 -1.52
N GLU A 100 -8.30 -17.89 -0.27
CA GLU A 100 -9.02 -17.07 0.69
C GLU A 100 -8.79 -15.60 0.33
N LYS A 101 -9.85 -14.95 -0.14
CA LYS A 101 -9.83 -13.55 -0.56
C LYS A 101 -10.13 -12.66 0.64
N SER A 102 -9.20 -11.77 0.96
CA SER A 102 -9.36 -10.74 1.98
C SER A 102 -9.01 -9.39 1.38
N ARG A 103 -9.85 -8.39 1.59
CA ARG A 103 -9.58 -7.03 1.13
C ARG A 103 -9.10 -6.19 2.30
N VAL A 104 -8.06 -5.42 2.06
CA VAL A 104 -7.41 -4.57 3.05
C VAL A 104 -7.23 -3.19 2.45
N ILE A 105 -7.54 -2.16 3.23
CA ILE A 105 -7.30 -0.77 2.84
C ILE A 105 -5.97 -0.31 3.41
N LEU A 106 -5.13 0.26 2.56
CA LEU A 106 -3.91 0.92 2.98
C LEU A 106 -4.13 2.42 3.07
N HIS A 107 -3.66 3.00 4.17
CA HIS A 107 -3.75 4.41 4.43
C HIS A 107 -2.46 5.13 4.03
N PRO A 108 -2.55 6.33 3.46
CA PRO A 108 -1.40 7.19 3.31
C PRO A 108 -0.92 7.61 4.70
N SER A 109 0.32 7.29 5.04
CA SER A 109 0.96 7.85 6.22
C SER A 109 1.54 9.23 5.88
N GLY A 110 1.95 10.01 6.89
CA GLY A 110 2.69 11.26 6.66
C GLY A 110 3.92 11.06 5.77
N GLU A 111 4.55 9.88 5.85
CA GLU A 111 5.66 9.45 4.99
C GLU A 111 5.22 9.22 3.54
N THR A 112 4.04 8.62 3.31
CA THR A 112 3.48 8.45 1.95
C THR A 112 3.14 9.79 1.31
N LEU A 113 2.57 10.72 2.08
CA LEU A 113 2.25 12.07 1.62
C LEU A 113 3.51 12.85 1.23
N TRP A 114 4.59 12.66 2.00
CA TRP A 114 5.91 13.21 1.68
C TRP A 114 6.50 12.61 0.41
N ALA A 115 6.45 11.28 0.29
CA ALA A 115 6.94 10.57 -0.88
C ALA A 115 6.18 10.98 -2.16
N ASP A 116 4.86 11.15 -2.08
CA ASP A 116 4.02 11.64 -3.17
C ASP A 116 4.39 13.08 -3.58
N MET A 117 4.58 13.98 -2.61
CA MET A 117 5.10 15.34 -2.88
C MET A 117 6.47 15.31 -3.57
N CYS A 118 7.37 14.42 -3.15
CA CYS A 118 8.69 14.27 -3.76
C CYS A 118 8.58 13.74 -5.20
N LEU A 119 7.71 12.75 -5.44
CA LEU A 119 7.44 12.17 -6.76
C LEU A 119 6.81 13.20 -7.72
N MET A 120 5.84 13.97 -7.22
CA MET A 120 5.23 15.10 -7.95
C MET A 120 6.26 16.18 -8.27
N ASN A 121 7.17 16.47 -7.34
CA ASN A 121 8.22 17.45 -7.57
C ASN A 121 9.21 17.02 -8.66
N GLN A 122 9.59 15.73 -8.65
CA GLN A 122 10.41 15.15 -9.72
C GLN A 122 9.72 15.18 -11.09
N ARG A 123 8.41 14.90 -11.15
CA ARG A 123 7.63 14.95 -12.40
C ARG A 123 7.36 16.36 -12.91
N ALA A 124 7.17 17.32 -12.01
CA ALA A 124 6.92 18.72 -12.36
C ALA A 124 8.19 19.49 -12.77
N GLY A 125 9.38 18.91 -12.59
CA GLY A 125 10.65 19.57 -12.90
C GLY A 125 10.94 20.79 -12.03
N PHE A 126 10.22 20.94 -10.90
CA PHE A 126 10.47 22.02 -9.96
C PHE A 126 11.64 21.63 -9.04
N LYS A 127 12.67 22.46 -9.02
CA LYS A 127 13.74 22.36 -8.02
C LYS A 127 13.24 23.03 -6.75
N PHE A 128 12.52 22.31 -5.88
CA PHE A 128 12.51 22.70 -4.48
C PHE A 128 13.93 22.49 -3.96
N THR A 129 14.65 23.58 -3.79
CA THR A 129 16.02 23.58 -3.29
C THR A 129 16.02 22.95 -1.88
N ASP A 130 17.01 22.11 -1.61
CA ASP A 130 17.21 21.33 -0.38
C ASP A 130 16.81 22.01 0.95
N PRO A 131 17.04 23.33 1.18
CA PRO A 131 16.61 23.96 2.43
C PRO A 131 15.08 24.10 2.61
N GLN A 132 14.30 24.19 1.53
CA GLN A 132 12.83 24.33 1.64
C GLN A 132 12.13 23.00 1.88
N VAL A 133 12.73 21.91 1.40
CA VAL A 133 12.30 20.54 1.68
C VAL A 133 12.47 20.26 3.18
N LEU A 134 13.62 20.60 3.76
CA LEU A 134 13.88 20.39 5.19
C LEU A 134 12.98 21.22 6.12
N GLU A 135 12.64 22.46 5.72
CA GLU A 135 11.76 23.33 6.51
C GLU A 135 10.28 22.90 6.46
N LEU A 136 9.84 22.34 5.33
CA LEU A 136 8.51 21.76 5.18
C LEU A 136 8.39 20.43 5.96
N GLU A 137 9.43 19.60 5.94
CA GLU A 137 9.51 18.34 6.72
C GLU A 137 9.37 18.61 8.23
N ALA A 138 10.07 19.65 8.72
CA ALA A 138 10.01 20.07 10.12
C ALA A 138 8.64 20.62 10.56
N GLN A 139 7.78 21.03 9.63
CA GLN A 139 6.45 21.59 9.91
C GLN A 139 5.34 20.53 9.88
N ILE A 140 5.54 19.44 9.13
CA ILE A 140 4.58 18.34 9.01
C ILE A 140 4.69 17.35 10.19
N LEU A 141 5.92 17.05 10.64
CA LEU A 141 6.19 16.08 11.72
C LEU A 141 5.54 16.39 13.09
N PRO A 142 5.44 17.64 13.59
CA PRO A 142 4.84 17.89 14.91
C PRO A 142 3.29 17.94 14.88
N THR A 143 2.66 17.96 13.71
CA THR A 143 1.20 18.13 13.60
C THR A 143 0.46 16.78 13.55
N ILE A 144 1.18 15.67 13.33
CA ILE A 144 0.65 14.31 13.39
C ILE A 144 0.96 13.74 14.77
N HIS A 145 0.24 14.21 15.79
CA HIS A 145 0.25 13.60 17.12
C HIS A 145 -1.17 13.35 17.63
#